data_AF-A0A7K4GXW9-F1
#
_entry.id   AF-A0A7K4GXW9-F1
#
_cell.length_a   1.000
_cell.length_b   1.000
_cell.length_c   1.000
_cell.angle_alpha   90.00
_cell.angle_beta   90.00
_cell.angle_gamma   90.00
#
_symmetry.space_group_name_H-M   'P 1'
#
loop_
_entity.id
_entity.type
_entity.pdbx_description
1 polymer ?
#
loop_
_entity_poly.entity_id
_entity_poly.type
_entity_poly.pdbx_seq_one_letter_code
_entity_poly.pdbx_strand_id
1 'polypeptide(L)'
;MTDTQKNLIQKEPDLKFYYKLAEEAAQAYDIEQALKISKDGLKFAQSQKKADWVEKFDTLNSRLSQPSSDQSVLTTSIVKEDFTIIKGVGPAVAKKLNDGNIKSIEVLANTPPRTLASSIAGIGVATAQKIVNGAKSHLTLKKLNDFSQPVEDDNYQQIQGDFNENLKGEDNSLKYEENLENKGPYSKSINNEPWFEEKFKYSRLGRSYNRRRKEINLQEYEEDEDVDEKIDDLNEINSEINNKVDLIKTNNLNITQVREIIDSKEIIERKPILIEQQDVDLGKVDTLSSIQDEKETHKESLSYQNLNKLTDVIFGEVKLGDFDIINKHPDLRVIHDGIDMVAIKSIQVHEFLDLLLLIPIKICRLKGSLIVSEDKIDYKPKEHKKNNFHIDRIPLSYMKALDKARKVIYDDIVNRGKFSKHLDDHLNTNIIVKKTITNKVLFLHSGQRQYKLLIEPLIVCQNSVGFTEKVLPFAYQKTNNFHVVSISQLTKFLEYIDQKYMLSEEYDEQKRAYKVYYIAKDRFWLNMRNIGFPFLLYSLVFIFIFIFQQYSALTLLINLGFGLIGLLSIIIGYVFLKFHKIKVNLHHDFAIPYYQKSYSFDETSLTLIKDKLTPKLMEQFTYEWIGKNSHHLII
;
A
#
# COMPACT_ATOMS: atom_id res chain seq x y z
N MET A 1 -2.72 29.62 -11.64
CA MET A 1 -1.26 29.75 -11.47
C MET A 1 -0.95 29.93 -9.99
N THR A 2 -0.16 29.04 -9.39
CA THR A 2 0.25 29.12 -7.98
C THR A 2 1.40 30.12 -7.78
N ASP A 3 1.59 30.65 -6.58
CA ASP A 3 2.68 31.61 -6.29
C ASP A 3 4.08 30.99 -6.50
N THR A 4 4.19 29.66 -6.45
CA THR A 4 5.37 28.90 -6.87
C THR A 4 5.61 28.94 -8.38
N GLN A 5 4.55 28.96 -9.21
CA GLN A 5 4.66 29.16 -10.66
C GLN A 5 5.02 30.61 -11.00
N LYS A 6 4.57 31.60 -10.20
CA LYS A 6 4.98 33.01 -10.36
C LYS A 6 6.45 33.24 -10.00
N ASN A 7 6.97 32.58 -8.96
CA ASN A 7 8.37 32.72 -8.54
C ASN A 7 9.36 31.98 -9.45
N LEU A 8 8.94 30.97 -10.22
CA LEU A 8 9.76 30.33 -11.25
C LEU A 8 9.87 31.16 -12.54
N ILE A 9 8.94 32.09 -12.78
CA ILE A 9 8.95 33.01 -13.94
C ILE A 9 9.93 34.18 -13.73
N GLN A 10 10.42 34.40 -12.50
CA GLN A 10 11.39 35.46 -12.17
C GLN A 10 12.86 35.08 -12.39
N LYS A 11 13.17 33.82 -12.70
CA LYS A 11 14.42 33.48 -13.39
C LYS A 11 14.15 33.68 -14.88
N GLU A 12 14.97 34.49 -15.55
CA GLU A 12 14.86 34.72 -17.00
C GLU A 12 14.48 33.41 -17.70
N PRO A 13 13.29 33.33 -18.33
CA PRO A 13 12.86 32.08 -18.89
C PRO A 13 13.80 31.74 -20.04
N ASP A 14 14.63 30.73 -19.83
CA ASP A 14 15.55 30.26 -20.86
C ASP A 14 14.72 29.76 -22.03
N LEU A 15 15.06 30.17 -23.25
CA LEU A 15 14.42 29.66 -24.48
C LEU A 15 14.48 28.12 -24.54
N LYS A 16 15.50 27.54 -23.92
CA LYS A 16 15.63 26.09 -23.72
C LYS A 16 14.47 25.49 -22.92
N PHE A 17 13.96 26.22 -21.93
CA PHE A 17 12.81 25.78 -21.13
C PHE A 17 11.53 25.74 -21.96
N TYR A 18 11.22 26.82 -22.70
CA TYR A 18 10.07 26.86 -23.60
C TYR A 18 10.12 25.73 -24.64
N TYR A 19 11.30 25.47 -25.21
CA TYR A 19 11.47 24.42 -26.21
C TYR A 19 11.25 23.03 -25.62
N LYS A 20 11.87 22.73 -24.46
CA LYS A 20 11.71 21.45 -23.77
C LYS A 20 10.26 21.21 -23.37
N LEU A 21 9.57 22.24 -22.87
CA LEU A 21 8.18 22.13 -22.42
C LEU A 21 7.21 21.94 -23.60
N ALA A 22 7.51 22.53 -24.76
CA ALA A 22 6.77 22.26 -26.00
C ALA A 22 7.01 20.83 -26.52
N GLU A 23 8.23 20.30 -26.41
CA GLU A 23 8.53 18.91 -26.78
C GLU A 23 7.88 17.89 -25.83
N GLU A 24 7.90 18.13 -24.53
CA GLU A 24 7.23 17.29 -23.53
C GLU A 24 5.70 17.28 -23.76
N ALA A 25 5.08 18.43 -24.04
CA ALA A 25 3.66 18.51 -24.41
C ALA A 25 3.36 17.76 -25.71
N ALA A 26 4.24 17.85 -26.71
CA ALA A 26 4.11 17.12 -27.97
C ALA A 26 4.22 15.59 -27.77
N GLN A 27 5.14 15.14 -26.90
CA GLN A 27 5.29 13.72 -26.54
C GLN A 27 4.09 13.18 -25.76
N ALA A 28 3.41 14.03 -25.00
CA ALA A 28 2.18 13.71 -24.28
C ALA A 28 0.91 13.76 -25.17
N TYR A 29 1.06 13.92 -26.49
CA TYR A 29 -0.03 14.04 -27.48
C TYR A 29 -0.97 15.27 -27.29
N ASP A 30 -0.57 16.29 -26.52
CA ASP A 30 -1.28 17.57 -26.41
C ASP A 30 -0.75 18.59 -27.43
N ILE A 31 -1.13 18.41 -28.69
CA ILE A 31 -0.62 19.21 -29.83
C ILE A 31 -1.02 20.70 -29.70
N GLU A 32 -2.22 20.99 -29.17
CA GLU A 32 -2.69 22.37 -29.02
C GLU A 32 -1.86 23.12 -27.97
N GLN A 33 -1.59 22.48 -26.84
CA GLN A 33 -0.73 23.04 -25.80
C GLN A 33 0.72 23.18 -26.30
N ALA A 34 1.26 22.16 -26.99
CA ALA A 34 2.59 22.20 -27.57
C ALA A 34 2.76 23.36 -28.58
N LEU A 35 1.77 23.55 -29.47
CA LEU A 35 1.76 24.67 -30.43
C LEU A 35 1.69 26.03 -29.71
N LYS A 36 0.90 26.15 -28.66
CA LYS A 36 0.79 27.38 -27.87
C LYS A 36 2.13 27.73 -27.20
N ILE A 37 2.74 26.78 -26.51
CA ILE A 37 4.04 26.98 -25.83
C ILE A 37 5.14 27.30 -26.85
N SER A 38 5.16 26.59 -27.99
CA SER A 38 6.13 26.81 -29.06
C SER A 38 5.99 28.21 -29.70
N LYS A 39 4.76 28.70 -29.91
CA LYS A 39 4.51 30.07 -30.41
C LYS A 39 4.91 31.14 -29.39
N ASP A 40 4.71 30.90 -28.10
CA ASP A 40 5.14 31.82 -27.05
C ASP A 40 6.67 31.86 -26.94
N GLY A 41 7.33 30.69 -27.04
CA GLY A 41 8.79 30.58 -27.15
C GLY A 41 9.37 31.29 -28.37
N LEU A 42 8.71 31.19 -29.53
CA LEU A 42 9.08 31.89 -30.76
C LEU A 42 9.04 33.42 -30.59
N LYS A 43 7.93 33.96 -30.06
CA LYS A 43 7.79 35.40 -29.79
C LYS A 43 8.89 35.89 -28.85
N PHE A 44 9.20 35.10 -27.83
CA PHE A 44 10.27 35.41 -26.89
C PHE A 44 11.65 35.40 -27.58
N ALA A 45 11.93 34.41 -28.44
CA ALA A 45 13.18 34.32 -29.21
C ALA A 45 13.39 35.53 -30.13
N GLN A 46 12.32 35.94 -30.81
CA GLN A 46 12.30 37.14 -31.68
C GLN A 46 12.57 38.42 -30.87
N SER A 47 11.96 38.55 -29.69
CA SER A 47 12.18 39.71 -28.81
C SER A 47 13.63 39.84 -28.34
N GLN A 48 14.33 38.71 -28.16
CA GLN A 48 15.74 38.66 -27.78
C GLN A 48 16.71 38.65 -28.96
N LYS A 49 16.22 38.72 -30.21
CA LYS A 49 17.04 38.64 -31.44
C LYS A 49 17.96 37.40 -31.50
N LYS A 50 17.49 36.26 -30.98
CA LYS A 50 18.25 34.99 -30.96
C LYS A 50 17.86 34.11 -32.17
N ALA A 51 18.56 34.30 -33.29
CA ALA A 51 18.25 33.64 -34.57
C ALA A 51 18.18 32.10 -34.47
N ASP A 52 19.14 31.46 -33.81
CA ASP A 52 19.20 29.99 -33.66
C ASP A 52 17.95 29.39 -33.00
N TRP A 53 17.32 30.15 -32.09
CA TRP A 53 16.11 29.69 -31.41
C TRP A 53 14.85 29.97 -32.21
N VAL A 54 14.82 31.05 -33.00
CA VAL A 54 13.73 31.32 -33.94
C VAL A 54 13.60 30.15 -34.92
N GLU A 55 14.73 29.72 -35.52
CA GLU A 55 14.75 28.57 -36.43
C GLU A 55 14.28 27.27 -35.76
N LYS A 56 14.71 27.01 -34.52
CA LYS A 56 14.27 25.82 -33.76
C LYS A 56 12.76 25.82 -33.50
N PHE A 57 12.19 26.93 -33.06
CA PHE A 57 10.75 27.03 -32.81
C PHE A 57 9.92 27.00 -34.10
N ASP A 58 10.42 27.59 -35.19
CA ASP A 58 9.76 27.51 -36.51
C ASP A 58 9.75 26.08 -37.06
N THR A 59 10.86 25.34 -36.88
CA THR A 59 10.95 23.92 -37.23
C THR A 59 9.97 23.08 -36.40
N LEU A 60 9.90 23.34 -35.08
CA LEU A 60 8.97 22.66 -34.19
C LEU A 60 7.50 22.97 -34.54
N ASN A 61 7.17 24.23 -34.80
CA ASN A 61 5.82 24.64 -35.24
C ASN A 61 5.43 23.99 -36.57
N SER A 62 6.36 23.87 -37.51
CA SER A 62 6.13 23.21 -38.79
C SER A 62 5.87 21.72 -38.60
N ARG A 63 6.63 21.04 -37.74
CA ARG A 63 6.41 19.63 -37.36
C ARG A 63 5.05 19.43 -36.69
N LEU A 64 4.65 20.34 -35.80
CA LEU A 64 3.37 20.25 -35.07
C LEU A 64 2.15 20.67 -35.91
N SER A 65 2.35 21.48 -36.95
CA SER A 65 1.26 21.95 -37.83
C SER A 65 1.07 21.08 -39.07
N GLN A 66 2.02 20.22 -39.41
CA GLN A 66 1.82 19.22 -40.44
C GLN A 66 0.81 18.19 -39.93
N PRO A 67 -0.33 17.99 -40.62
CA PRO A 67 -1.19 16.86 -40.32
C PRO A 67 -0.35 15.61 -40.55
N SER A 68 0.02 14.91 -39.48
CA SER A 68 0.76 13.66 -39.60
C SER A 68 -0.06 12.75 -40.51
N SER A 69 0.51 12.37 -41.66
CA SER A 69 -0.14 11.52 -42.65
C SER A 69 -0.49 10.13 -42.12
N ASP A 70 -0.07 9.80 -40.90
CA ASP A 70 -0.45 8.58 -40.17
C ASP A 70 -1.69 8.76 -39.27
N GLN A 71 -2.27 9.96 -39.18
CA GLN A 71 -3.54 10.22 -38.49
C GLN A 71 -4.77 10.22 -39.41
N SER A 72 -4.60 10.06 -40.74
CA SER A 72 -5.73 9.93 -41.68
C SER A 72 -6.37 8.54 -41.72
N VAL A 73 -6.06 7.66 -40.76
CA VAL A 73 -6.69 6.33 -40.61
C VAL A 73 -7.70 6.30 -39.43
N LEU A 74 -7.87 7.40 -38.69
CA LEU A 74 -8.88 7.50 -37.62
C LEU A 74 -9.92 8.61 -37.86
N THR A 75 -10.09 9.08 -39.09
CA THR A 75 -11.44 9.47 -39.51
C THR A 75 -12.22 8.17 -39.63
N THR A 76 -13.12 7.94 -38.69
CA THR A 76 -14.15 6.92 -38.68
C THR A 76 -14.76 6.79 -40.07
N SER A 77 -14.15 5.92 -40.90
CA SER A 77 -14.90 5.16 -41.86
C SER A 77 -16.07 4.60 -41.05
N ILE A 78 -17.28 4.83 -41.54
CA ILE A 78 -18.53 4.37 -40.97
C ILE A 78 -18.46 2.83 -40.90
N VAL A 79 -17.74 2.31 -39.91
CA VAL A 79 -17.78 0.92 -39.50
C VAL A 79 -19.15 0.85 -38.87
N LYS A 80 -20.07 0.20 -39.59
CA LYS A 80 -21.42 -0.06 -39.15
C LYS A 80 -21.35 -0.71 -37.76
N GLU A 81 -21.58 0.08 -36.72
CA GLU A 81 -21.47 -0.38 -35.33
C GLU A 81 -22.43 -1.56 -35.14
N ASP A 82 -21.91 -2.69 -34.66
CA ASP A 82 -22.73 -3.87 -34.40
C ASP A 82 -23.58 -3.64 -33.15
N PHE A 83 -24.86 -3.99 -33.21
CA PHE A 83 -25.80 -3.83 -32.10
C PHE A 83 -25.45 -4.71 -30.89
N THR A 84 -24.56 -5.69 -31.05
CA THR A 84 -24.09 -6.58 -29.97
C THR A 84 -23.33 -5.84 -28.86
N ILE A 85 -22.88 -4.62 -29.11
CA ILE A 85 -22.23 -3.74 -28.12
C ILE A 85 -23.24 -3.27 -27.04
N ILE A 86 -24.54 -3.26 -27.36
CA ILE A 86 -25.59 -2.82 -26.44
C ILE A 86 -25.90 -3.91 -25.41
N LYS A 87 -25.76 -3.58 -24.11
CA LYS A 87 -26.07 -4.50 -23.01
C LYS A 87 -27.50 -5.06 -23.12
N GLY A 88 -27.60 -6.38 -23.29
CA GLY A 88 -28.88 -7.09 -23.46
C GLY A 88 -29.28 -7.40 -24.91
N VAL A 89 -28.47 -7.00 -25.89
CA VAL A 89 -28.64 -7.36 -27.31
C VAL A 89 -27.63 -8.43 -27.69
N GLY A 90 -28.06 -9.69 -27.78
CA GLY A 90 -27.24 -10.77 -28.34
C GLY A 90 -27.27 -10.83 -29.87
N PRO A 91 -26.43 -11.65 -30.52
CA PRO A 91 -26.35 -11.76 -31.98
C PRO A 91 -27.70 -12.05 -32.67
N ALA A 92 -28.54 -12.86 -32.04
CA ALA A 92 -29.88 -13.18 -32.56
C ALA A 92 -30.81 -11.96 -32.56
N VAL A 93 -30.70 -11.09 -31.55
CA VAL A 93 -31.50 -9.84 -31.46
C VAL A 93 -30.92 -8.79 -32.40
N ALA A 94 -29.59 -8.68 -32.50
CA ALA A 94 -28.90 -7.81 -33.45
C ALA A 94 -29.29 -8.11 -34.90
N LYS A 95 -29.40 -9.40 -35.26
CA LYS A 95 -29.89 -9.81 -36.58
C LYS A 95 -31.34 -9.36 -36.82
N LYS A 96 -32.23 -9.59 -35.85
CA LYS A 96 -33.63 -9.15 -35.94
C LYS A 96 -33.79 -7.62 -36.04
N LEU A 97 -32.94 -6.85 -35.39
CA LEU A 97 -32.91 -5.38 -35.48
C LEU A 97 -32.51 -4.92 -36.89
N ASN A 98 -31.49 -5.56 -37.46
CA ASN A 98 -31.07 -5.31 -38.85
C ASN A 98 -32.16 -5.71 -39.86
N ASP A 99 -32.80 -6.88 -39.66
CA ASP A 99 -33.91 -7.37 -40.50
C ASP A 99 -35.13 -6.42 -40.39
N GLY A 100 -35.33 -5.78 -39.24
CA GLY A 100 -36.33 -4.76 -38.97
C GLY A 100 -36.01 -3.36 -39.51
N ASN A 101 -35.03 -3.23 -40.42
CA ASN A 101 -34.57 -1.96 -41.02
C ASN A 101 -33.99 -0.93 -40.03
N ILE A 102 -33.61 -1.33 -38.82
CA ILE A 102 -32.89 -0.46 -37.89
C ILE A 102 -31.40 -0.60 -38.18
N LYS A 103 -30.81 0.41 -38.80
CA LYS A 103 -29.44 0.36 -39.34
C LYS A 103 -28.37 1.02 -38.48
N SER A 104 -28.77 1.80 -37.46
CA SER A 104 -27.82 2.47 -36.55
C SER A 104 -28.33 2.52 -35.11
N ILE A 105 -27.39 2.68 -34.17
CA ILE A 105 -27.68 2.82 -32.74
C ILE A 105 -28.45 4.14 -32.46
N GLU A 106 -28.24 5.21 -33.23
CA GLU A 106 -29.04 6.44 -33.08
C GLU A 106 -30.51 6.23 -33.43
N VAL A 107 -30.79 5.52 -34.54
CA VAL A 107 -32.17 5.20 -34.92
C VAL A 107 -32.81 4.32 -33.85
N LEU A 108 -32.07 3.35 -33.30
CA LEU A 108 -32.54 2.48 -32.22
C LEU A 108 -32.86 3.26 -30.94
N ALA A 109 -31.99 4.19 -30.52
CA ALA A 109 -32.16 4.99 -29.32
C ALA A 109 -33.36 5.95 -29.40
N ASN A 110 -33.70 6.41 -30.60
CA ASN A 110 -34.83 7.31 -30.84
C ASN A 110 -36.15 6.59 -31.17
N THR A 111 -36.11 5.27 -31.37
CA THR A 111 -37.33 4.49 -31.66
C THR A 111 -38.13 4.23 -30.39
N PRO A 112 -39.44 4.56 -30.34
CA PRO A 112 -40.28 4.24 -29.19
C PRO A 112 -40.30 2.72 -28.89
N PRO A 113 -40.23 2.30 -27.62
CA PRO A 113 -40.24 0.88 -27.26
C PRO A 113 -41.46 0.10 -27.78
N ARG A 114 -42.64 0.75 -27.84
CA ARG A 114 -43.86 0.14 -28.39
C ARG A 114 -43.76 -0.11 -29.89
N THR A 115 -43.21 0.84 -30.66
CA THR A 115 -43.04 0.69 -32.11
C THR A 115 -41.95 -0.32 -32.43
N LEU A 116 -40.90 -0.42 -31.60
CA LEU A 116 -39.88 -1.45 -31.72
C LEU A 116 -40.46 -2.86 -31.52
N ALA A 117 -41.29 -3.03 -30.48
CA ALA A 117 -41.93 -4.30 -30.16
C ALA A 117 -42.94 -4.75 -31.22
N SER A 118 -43.67 -3.81 -31.84
CA SER A 118 -44.62 -4.13 -32.91
C SER A 118 -43.94 -4.43 -34.25
N SER A 119 -42.77 -3.83 -34.52
CA SER A 119 -42.09 -3.94 -35.81
C SER A 119 -41.20 -5.19 -35.91
N ILE A 120 -40.84 -5.81 -34.78
CA ILE A 120 -39.89 -6.93 -34.75
C ILE A 120 -40.50 -8.11 -33.99
N ALA A 121 -40.81 -9.18 -34.73
CA ALA A 121 -41.41 -10.39 -34.17
C ALA A 121 -40.52 -11.05 -33.11
N GLY A 122 -41.09 -11.26 -31.92
CA GLY A 122 -40.42 -11.90 -30.78
C GLY A 122 -39.63 -10.95 -29.87
N ILE A 123 -39.81 -9.63 -30.00
CA ILE A 123 -39.34 -8.66 -28.99
C ILE A 123 -40.57 -8.12 -28.24
N GLY A 124 -40.72 -8.51 -26.96
CA GLY A 124 -41.76 -7.96 -26.10
C GLY A 124 -41.47 -6.51 -25.68
N VAL A 125 -42.50 -5.75 -25.28
CA VAL A 125 -42.39 -4.32 -24.91
C VAL A 125 -41.34 -4.08 -23.81
N ALA A 126 -41.28 -4.96 -22.80
CA ALA A 126 -40.28 -4.86 -21.73
C ALA A 126 -38.84 -5.06 -22.24
N THR A 127 -38.65 -5.98 -23.19
CA THR A 127 -37.34 -6.21 -23.83
C THR A 127 -36.97 -5.04 -24.74
N ALA A 128 -37.92 -4.52 -25.51
CA ALA A 128 -37.73 -3.33 -26.34
C ALA A 128 -37.31 -2.11 -25.51
N GLN A 129 -37.92 -1.90 -24.34
CA GLN A 129 -37.55 -0.83 -23.42
C GLN A 129 -36.08 -0.95 -22.98
N LYS A 130 -35.63 -2.17 -22.62
CA LYS A 130 -34.24 -2.42 -22.22
C LYS A 130 -33.26 -2.13 -23.35
N ILE A 131 -33.60 -2.54 -24.58
CA ILE A 131 -32.77 -2.33 -25.77
C ILE A 131 -32.62 -0.82 -26.07
N VAL A 132 -33.73 -0.07 -26.06
CA VAL A 132 -33.73 1.38 -26.31
C VAL A 132 -32.94 2.13 -25.22
N ASN A 133 -33.13 1.76 -23.94
CA ASN A 133 -32.38 2.36 -22.84
C ASN A 133 -30.88 2.04 -22.92
N GLY A 134 -30.52 0.81 -23.32
CA GLY A 134 -29.14 0.41 -23.58
C GLY A 134 -28.52 1.23 -24.72
N ALA A 135 -29.24 1.44 -25.81
CA ALA A 135 -28.80 2.26 -26.94
C ALA A 135 -28.58 3.74 -26.53
N LYS A 136 -29.49 4.33 -25.75
CA LYS A 136 -29.34 5.69 -25.20
C LYS A 136 -28.13 5.83 -24.28
N SER A 137 -27.92 4.83 -23.43
CA SER A 137 -26.76 4.82 -22.52
C SER A 137 -25.45 4.76 -23.29
N HIS A 138 -25.38 3.91 -24.33
CA HIS A 138 -24.22 3.81 -25.22
C HIS A 138 -23.92 5.14 -25.94
N LEU A 139 -24.94 5.83 -26.48
CA LEU A 139 -24.75 7.14 -27.11
C LEU A 139 -24.31 8.21 -26.12
N THR A 140 -24.77 8.15 -24.87
CA THR A 140 -24.36 9.09 -23.82
C THR A 140 -22.88 8.88 -23.47
N LEU A 141 -22.44 7.62 -23.34
CA LEU A 141 -21.03 7.28 -23.13
C LEU A 141 -20.16 7.70 -24.31
N LYS A 142 -20.62 7.48 -25.55
CA LYS A 142 -19.91 7.92 -26.75
C LYS A 142 -19.72 9.44 -26.80
N LYS A 143 -20.77 10.21 -26.45
CA LYS A 143 -20.70 11.68 -26.34
C LYS A 143 -19.80 12.17 -25.20
N LEU A 144 -19.64 11.39 -24.13
CA LEU A 144 -18.72 11.72 -23.03
C LEU A 144 -17.26 11.48 -23.41
N ASN A 145 -17.01 10.56 -24.35
CA ASN A 145 -15.66 10.27 -24.86
C ASN A 145 -15.24 11.19 -26.01
N ASP A 146 -16.18 11.78 -26.75
CA ASP A 146 -15.93 12.83 -27.74
C ASP A 146 -15.92 14.21 -27.05
N PHE A 147 -14.74 14.69 -26.62
CA PHE A 147 -14.54 16.01 -26.02
C PHE A 147 -14.74 17.22 -26.97
N SER A 148 -15.36 17.02 -28.13
CA SER A 148 -15.78 18.13 -28.98
C SER A 148 -16.95 18.88 -28.34
N GLN A 149 -16.82 20.21 -28.25
CA GLN A 149 -17.58 21.16 -27.43
C GLN A 149 -19.08 20.87 -27.20
N PRO A 150 -19.62 21.23 -26.01
CA PRO A 150 -21.02 21.01 -25.68
C PRO A 150 -21.94 21.88 -26.54
N VAL A 151 -22.88 21.23 -27.24
CA VAL A 151 -24.07 21.89 -27.77
C VAL A 151 -25.05 22.05 -26.60
N GLU A 152 -25.42 23.29 -26.29
CA GLU A 152 -26.48 23.60 -25.33
C GLU A 152 -27.81 23.02 -25.84
N ASP A 153 -28.39 22.07 -25.12
CA ASP A 153 -29.68 21.47 -25.44
C ASP A 153 -30.63 21.67 -24.23
N ASP A 154 -31.66 22.50 -24.42
CA ASP A 154 -32.53 23.10 -23.41
C ASP A 154 -33.51 22.12 -22.71
N ASN A 155 -33.29 20.81 -22.79
CA ASN A 155 -34.31 19.82 -22.45
C ASN A 155 -34.02 18.96 -21.21
N TYR A 156 -33.26 19.48 -20.24
CA TYR A 156 -32.92 18.75 -19.00
C TYR A 156 -33.96 18.82 -17.88
N GLN A 157 -35.05 19.60 -18.01
CA GLN A 157 -36.04 19.74 -16.92
C GLN A 157 -37.17 18.71 -16.91
N GLN A 158 -37.31 17.84 -17.92
CA GLN A 158 -38.44 16.90 -17.99
C GLN A 158 -38.17 15.49 -17.42
N ILE A 159 -36.93 15.15 -17.05
CA ILE A 159 -36.56 13.77 -16.64
C ILE A 159 -36.55 13.57 -15.12
N GLN A 160 -36.60 14.64 -14.30
CA GLN A 160 -36.65 14.53 -12.83
C GLN A 160 -38.07 14.39 -12.24
N GLY A 161 -39.13 14.47 -13.05
CA GLY A 161 -40.52 14.37 -12.60
C GLY A 161 -41.04 12.96 -12.34
N ASP A 162 -40.60 11.96 -13.11
CA ASP A 162 -41.21 10.62 -13.12
C ASP A 162 -40.56 9.59 -12.18
N PHE A 163 -39.47 9.95 -11.48
CA PHE A 163 -38.74 9.01 -10.62
C PHE A 163 -39.18 9.00 -9.15
N ASN A 164 -40.07 9.91 -8.74
CA ASN A 164 -40.40 10.14 -7.32
C ASN A 164 -41.77 9.62 -6.85
N GLU A 165 -42.55 8.93 -7.69
CA GLU A 165 -43.92 8.52 -7.32
C GLU A 165 -44.12 7.03 -6.97
N ASN A 166 -43.10 6.16 -7.06
CA ASN A 166 -43.31 4.70 -6.91
C ASN A 166 -42.54 3.99 -5.76
N LEU A 167 -42.13 4.69 -4.71
CA LEU A 167 -41.58 4.04 -3.51
C LEU A 167 -42.24 4.56 -2.23
N LYS A 168 -43.51 4.19 -2.06
CA LYS A 168 -44.18 4.12 -0.75
C LYS A 168 -44.73 2.70 -0.56
N GLY A 169 -44.19 2.01 0.44
CA GLY A 169 -44.79 0.79 0.99
C GLY A 169 -43.87 -0.43 0.96
N GLU A 170 -43.06 -0.60 2.01
CA GLU A 170 -43.11 -1.77 2.91
C GLU A 170 -42.02 -1.63 3.98
N ASP A 171 -42.49 -1.34 5.20
CA ASP A 171 -41.72 -1.38 6.45
C ASP A 171 -41.33 -2.83 6.75
N ASN A 172 -40.02 -3.11 6.80
CA ASN A 172 -39.48 -4.27 7.49
C ASN A 172 -38.20 -3.87 8.24
N SER A 173 -38.40 -3.32 9.44
CA SER A 173 -37.35 -2.98 10.38
C SER A 173 -36.72 -4.25 10.97
N LEU A 174 -35.53 -4.63 10.50
CA LEU A 174 -34.65 -5.56 11.20
C LEU A 174 -34.02 -4.85 12.41
N LYS A 175 -34.59 -5.10 13.59
CA LYS A 175 -33.97 -4.83 14.88
C LYS A 175 -32.72 -5.70 15.01
N TYR A 176 -31.54 -5.08 15.15
CA TYR A 176 -30.39 -5.76 15.73
C TYR A 176 -30.38 -5.47 17.23
N GLU A 177 -30.65 -6.51 18.02
CA GLU A 177 -30.44 -6.53 19.46
C GLU A 177 -28.94 -6.66 19.75
N GLU A 178 -28.40 -5.68 20.48
CA GLU A 178 -27.06 -5.68 21.03
C GLU A 178 -27.07 -6.48 22.34
N ASN A 179 -26.76 -7.77 22.27
CA ASN A 179 -26.49 -8.59 23.46
C ASN A 179 -25.06 -8.36 23.95
N LEU A 180 -24.88 -7.38 24.82
CA LEU A 180 -23.70 -7.25 25.68
C LEU A 180 -23.91 -8.11 26.94
N GLU A 181 -23.36 -9.33 26.93
CA GLU A 181 -23.27 -10.15 28.13
C GLU A 181 -22.27 -9.55 29.13
N ASN A 182 -22.83 -9.17 30.27
CA ASN A 182 -22.21 -8.96 31.56
C ASN A 182 -21.14 -10.02 31.90
N LYS A 183 -19.91 -9.58 32.18
CA LYS A 183 -19.07 -10.20 33.22
C LYS A 183 -18.61 -9.14 34.21
N GLY A 184 -18.87 -9.45 35.48
CA GLY A 184 -18.91 -8.56 36.62
C GLY A 184 -17.56 -8.06 37.17
N PRO A 185 -17.54 -7.65 38.46
CA PRO A 185 -16.82 -6.46 38.88
C PRO A 185 -15.42 -6.76 39.43
N TYR A 186 -14.45 -5.93 39.06
CA TYR A 186 -13.27 -5.71 39.89
C TYR A 186 -13.09 -4.21 40.15
N SER A 187 -13.35 -3.87 41.40
CA SER A 187 -13.13 -2.58 42.04
C SER A 187 -11.68 -2.41 42.51
N LYS A 188 -11.28 -1.13 42.65
CA LYS A 188 -10.07 -0.55 43.29
C LYS A 188 -8.88 -0.40 42.32
N SER A 189 -8.20 0.74 42.19
CA SER A 189 -8.12 1.96 43.00
C SER A 189 -7.81 3.18 42.12
N ILE A 190 -8.47 4.29 42.44
CA ILE A 190 -8.29 5.61 41.84
C ILE A 190 -6.98 6.22 42.37
N ASN A 191 -6.01 6.45 41.49
CA ASN A 191 -4.98 7.47 41.70
C ASN A 191 -5.27 8.61 40.74
N ASN A 192 -5.73 9.72 41.31
CA ASN A 192 -5.96 10.98 40.64
C ASN A 192 -4.61 11.61 40.27
N GLU A 193 -4.27 11.65 38.98
CA GLU A 193 -3.33 12.64 38.45
C GLU A 193 -4.12 13.79 37.79
N PRO A 194 -3.78 15.05 38.09
CA PRO A 194 -4.58 16.20 37.70
C PRO A 194 -4.49 16.54 36.20
N TRP A 195 -5.60 17.10 35.71
CA TRP A 195 -6.03 17.22 34.31
C TRP A 195 -5.33 18.33 33.47
N PHE A 196 -4.29 19.00 33.95
CA PHE A 196 -3.58 20.05 33.20
C PHE A 196 -2.07 19.87 33.25
N GLU A 197 -1.45 19.44 32.15
CA GLU A 197 -0.01 19.63 31.94
C GLU A 197 0.30 21.07 31.53
N GLU A 198 1.16 21.72 32.32
CA GLU A 198 1.88 22.94 31.98
C GLU A 198 2.78 22.72 30.74
N LYS A 199 2.32 23.15 29.57
CA LYS A 199 3.20 23.39 28.41
C LYS A 199 3.15 24.84 27.98
N PHE A 200 3.67 25.71 28.83
CA PHE A 200 4.15 27.04 28.45
C PHE A 200 5.40 27.39 29.27
N LYS A 201 6.58 26.95 28.82
CA LYS A 201 7.83 27.68 29.08
C LYS A 201 8.65 27.75 27.80
N TYR A 202 8.84 28.99 27.35
CA TYR A 202 9.67 29.38 26.22
C TYR A 202 11.12 28.96 26.43
N SER A 203 11.76 28.64 25.31
CA SER A 203 13.18 28.40 25.11
C SER A 203 14.05 29.54 25.66
N ARG A 204 15.05 29.18 26.47
CA ARG A 204 16.33 29.90 26.55
C ARG A 204 17.49 28.90 26.63
N LEU A 205 18.55 29.27 25.94
CA LEU A 205 19.78 28.53 25.69
C LEU A 205 20.44 27.97 26.97
N GLY A 206 21.15 26.85 26.77
CA GLY A 206 22.53 26.74 27.26
C GLY A 206 22.85 25.60 28.24
N ARG A 207 23.89 24.86 27.86
CA ARG A 207 24.86 24.09 28.67
C ARG A 207 24.54 22.63 29.03
N SER A 208 25.26 21.76 28.31
CA SER A 208 26.07 20.64 28.80
C SER A 208 26.08 20.43 30.31
N TYR A 209 25.68 19.23 30.76
CA TYR A 209 26.24 18.60 31.95
C TYR A 209 26.19 17.07 31.87
N ASN A 210 27.37 16.48 32.08
CA ASN A 210 27.61 15.06 32.37
C ASN A 210 26.86 14.61 33.63
N ARG A 211 26.21 13.44 33.57
CA ARG A 211 25.56 12.82 34.74
C ARG A 211 26.41 11.65 35.25
N ARG A 212 27.04 11.88 36.41
CA ARG A 212 27.74 10.89 37.23
C ARG A 212 26.78 9.78 37.67
N ARG A 213 27.28 8.53 37.56
CA ARG A 213 26.77 7.32 38.24
C ARG A 213 26.77 7.54 39.75
N LYS A 214 25.69 7.10 40.41
CA LYS A 214 25.65 6.83 41.85
C LYS A 214 26.01 5.36 42.05
N GLU A 215 27.03 5.14 42.85
CA GLU A 215 27.43 3.84 43.39
C GLU A 215 26.31 3.27 44.29
N ILE A 216 26.02 1.99 44.13
CA ILE A 216 25.38 1.16 45.14
C ILE A 216 26.32 0.00 45.39
N ASN A 217 26.61 -0.19 46.68
CA ASN A 217 27.56 -1.12 47.26
C ASN A 217 27.05 -2.57 47.14
N LEU A 218 27.99 -3.49 46.87
CA LEU A 218 27.80 -4.94 46.76
C LEU A 218 27.42 -5.59 48.10
N GLN A 219 26.71 -6.72 48.01
CA GLN A 219 26.96 -7.87 48.87
C GLN A 219 26.75 -9.19 48.09
N GLU A 220 27.90 -9.84 47.83
CA GLU A 220 28.17 -11.29 47.94
C GLU A 220 27.18 -12.31 47.36
N TYR A 221 27.59 -12.97 46.27
CA TYR A 221 27.45 -14.41 46.05
C TYR A 221 28.64 -14.90 45.18
N GLU A 222 29.31 -15.95 45.66
CA GLU A 222 30.45 -16.70 45.11
C GLU A 222 30.19 -17.15 43.66
N GLU A 223 31.01 -16.77 42.67
CA GLU A 223 32.18 -17.48 42.11
C GLU A 223 31.91 -18.93 41.65
N ASP A 224 31.70 -19.08 40.33
CA ASP A 224 32.10 -20.25 39.54
C ASP A 224 33.15 -19.74 38.51
N GLU A 225 34.41 -20.09 38.73
CA GLU A 225 35.54 -19.93 37.81
C GLU A 225 35.38 -20.92 36.64
N ASP A 226 35.26 -20.43 35.39
CA ASP A 226 35.64 -21.12 34.12
C ASP A 226 35.12 -20.37 32.85
N VAL A 227 35.07 -19.03 32.86
CA VAL A 227 34.55 -18.24 31.72
C VAL A 227 35.63 -17.43 30.99
N ASP A 228 36.78 -17.17 31.61
CA ASP A 228 37.77 -16.25 31.05
C ASP A 228 38.62 -16.87 29.92
N GLU A 229 38.82 -18.19 29.89
CA GLU A 229 39.64 -18.83 28.84
C GLU A 229 38.93 -18.87 27.46
N LYS A 230 37.59 -18.76 27.41
CA LYS A 230 36.83 -18.71 26.13
C LYS A 230 36.73 -17.30 25.53
N ILE A 231 37.00 -16.26 26.30
CA ILE A 231 36.88 -14.87 25.84
C ILE A 231 38.14 -14.45 25.06
N ASP A 232 39.31 -14.97 25.43
CA ASP A 232 40.57 -14.66 24.75
C ASP A 232 40.65 -15.31 23.35
N ASP A 233 40.18 -16.55 23.21
CA ASP A 233 40.08 -17.24 21.90
C ASP A 233 39.15 -16.51 20.92
N LEU A 234 38.05 -15.93 21.41
CA LEU A 234 37.09 -15.18 20.60
C LEU A 234 37.62 -13.81 20.17
N ASN A 235 38.45 -13.18 21.00
CA ASN A 235 39.09 -11.91 20.68
C ASN A 235 40.23 -12.09 19.67
N GLU A 236 40.98 -13.20 19.75
CA GLU A 236 42.03 -13.52 18.78
C GLU A 236 41.44 -13.79 17.38
N ILE A 237 40.36 -14.58 17.28
CA ILE A 237 39.65 -14.85 16.03
C ILE A 237 39.08 -13.56 15.41
N ASN A 238 38.49 -12.67 16.22
CA ASN A 238 37.95 -11.41 15.72
C ASN A 238 39.04 -10.44 15.25
N SER A 239 40.21 -10.46 15.90
CA SER A 239 41.36 -9.66 15.46
C SER A 239 41.92 -10.15 14.12
N GLU A 240 41.96 -11.48 13.90
CA GLU A 240 42.45 -12.07 12.64
C GLU A 240 41.49 -11.81 11.47
N ILE A 241 40.18 -11.82 11.72
CA ILE A 241 39.15 -11.49 10.72
C ILE A 241 39.25 -10.01 10.33
N ASN A 242 39.37 -9.10 11.29
CA ASN A 242 39.45 -7.66 11.01
C ASN A 242 40.72 -7.30 10.23
N ASN A 243 41.86 -7.92 10.56
CA ASN A 243 43.11 -7.74 9.81
C ASN A 243 42.99 -8.25 8.36
N LYS A 244 42.26 -9.35 8.10
CA LYS A 244 42.01 -9.85 6.74
C LYS A 244 41.07 -8.95 5.95
N VAL A 245 40.07 -8.35 6.59
CA VAL A 245 39.14 -7.41 5.95
C VAL A 245 39.83 -6.10 5.55
N ASP A 246 40.74 -5.59 6.38
CA ASP A 246 41.49 -4.38 6.06
C ASP A 246 42.54 -4.60 4.97
N LEU A 247 43.11 -5.82 4.87
CA LEU A 247 43.96 -6.26 3.74
C LEU A 247 43.19 -6.35 2.42
N ILE A 248 41.90 -6.71 2.45
CA ILE A 248 41.04 -6.75 1.25
C ILE A 248 40.68 -5.31 0.81
N LYS A 249 40.43 -4.41 1.76
CA LYS A 249 40.14 -2.99 1.46
C LYS A 249 41.34 -2.22 0.91
N THR A 250 42.55 -2.51 1.40
CA THR A 250 43.77 -1.81 0.96
C THR A 250 44.26 -2.25 -0.42
N ASN A 251 43.92 -3.46 -0.87
CA ASN A 251 44.44 -4.00 -2.13
C ASN A 251 43.57 -3.77 -3.37
N ASN A 252 42.42 -3.09 -3.26
CA ASN A 252 41.58 -2.70 -4.40
C ASN A 252 41.33 -3.83 -5.44
N LEU A 253 41.21 -5.08 -4.94
CA LEU A 253 41.08 -6.24 -5.80
C LEU A 253 39.68 -6.30 -6.41
N ASN A 254 39.62 -6.46 -7.73
CA ASN A 254 38.37 -6.61 -8.45
C ASN A 254 37.74 -7.98 -8.12
N ILE A 255 36.41 -8.03 -8.00
CA ILE A 255 35.62 -9.18 -7.52
C ILE A 255 35.93 -10.47 -8.30
N THR A 256 36.36 -10.34 -9.56
CA THR A 256 36.78 -11.46 -10.43
C THR A 256 38.05 -12.17 -9.93
N GLN A 257 39.00 -11.45 -9.32
CA GLN A 257 40.27 -12.02 -8.81
C GLN A 257 40.08 -12.72 -7.46
N VAL A 258 39.11 -12.26 -6.66
CA VAL A 258 38.72 -12.93 -5.41
C VAL A 258 38.10 -14.32 -5.71
N ARG A 259 37.43 -14.47 -6.85
CA ARG A 259 36.85 -15.75 -7.32
C ARG A 259 37.93 -16.80 -7.67
N GLU A 260 39.00 -16.41 -8.36
CA GLU A 260 40.10 -17.34 -8.71
C GLU A 260 40.91 -17.82 -7.49
N ILE A 261 41.03 -17.00 -6.44
CA ILE A 261 41.75 -17.37 -5.21
C ILE A 261 40.94 -18.34 -4.34
N ILE A 262 39.61 -18.22 -4.38
CA ILE A 262 38.71 -19.13 -3.63
C ILE A 262 38.61 -20.49 -4.33
N ASP A 263 38.64 -20.52 -5.66
CA ASP A 263 38.55 -21.77 -6.44
C ASP A 263 39.87 -22.56 -6.52
N SER A 264 41.00 -21.99 -6.08
CA SER A 264 42.34 -22.60 -6.20
C SER A 264 42.90 -23.24 -4.91
N LYS A 265 42.16 -23.26 -3.79
CA LYS A 265 42.62 -23.92 -2.55
C LYS A 265 42.00 -25.31 -2.36
N GLU A 266 42.79 -26.33 -2.70
CA GLU A 266 42.61 -27.71 -2.23
C GLU A 266 42.56 -27.76 -0.69
N ILE A 267 41.46 -28.30 -0.15
CA ILE A 267 41.29 -28.50 1.29
C ILE A 267 41.67 -29.94 1.64
N ILE A 268 42.66 -29.99 2.54
CA ILE A 268 43.22 -31.12 3.26
C ILE A 268 42.14 -31.93 3.98
N GLU A 269 42.07 -33.23 3.70
CA GLU A 269 41.23 -34.20 4.42
C GLU A 269 41.65 -34.31 5.90
N ARG A 270 40.73 -34.02 6.83
CA ARG A 270 40.86 -34.43 8.24
C ARG A 270 39.95 -35.62 8.51
N LYS A 271 40.59 -36.68 9.02
CA LYS A 271 39.99 -37.96 9.44
C LYS A 271 39.06 -37.74 10.64
N PRO A 272 37.81 -38.26 10.65
CA PRO A 272 36.92 -38.13 11.79
C PRO A 272 37.32 -39.09 12.92
N ILE A 273 37.29 -38.57 14.15
CA ILE A 273 37.49 -39.30 15.40
C ILE A 273 36.21 -40.10 15.69
N LEU A 274 36.38 -41.39 15.95
CA LEU A 274 35.33 -42.32 16.36
C LEU A 274 34.95 -42.04 17.83
N ILE A 275 33.68 -41.74 18.10
CA ILE A 275 33.13 -41.73 19.47
C ILE A 275 32.24 -42.96 19.59
N GLU A 276 32.62 -43.88 20.47
CA GLU A 276 31.79 -45.02 20.88
C GLU A 276 30.53 -44.53 21.60
N GLN A 277 29.36 -44.85 21.06
CA GLN A 277 28.08 -44.70 21.75
C GLN A 277 27.79 -45.97 22.54
N GLN A 278 27.54 -45.79 23.83
CA GLN A 278 27.19 -46.83 24.79
C GLN A 278 25.69 -47.15 24.66
N ASP A 279 25.38 -48.41 24.38
CA ASP A 279 24.02 -48.90 24.21
C ASP A 279 23.23 -48.87 25.53
N VAL A 280 22.16 -48.06 25.57
CA VAL A 280 21.13 -48.11 26.61
C VAL A 280 19.91 -48.84 26.04
N ASP A 281 19.63 -50.02 26.59
CA ASP A 281 18.52 -50.89 26.21
C ASP A 281 17.18 -50.28 26.67
N LEU A 282 16.47 -49.66 25.73
CA LEU A 282 15.12 -49.12 25.91
C LEU A 282 14.12 -49.95 25.12
N GLY A 283 13.12 -50.44 25.85
CA GLY A 283 12.12 -51.41 25.41
C GLY A 283 11.48 -51.12 24.06
N LYS A 284 11.35 -52.19 23.28
CA LYS A 284 10.70 -52.26 21.96
C LYS A 284 9.24 -51.79 22.02
N VAL A 285 9.02 -50.53 21.65
CA VAL A 285 7.70 -50.00 21.26
C VAL A 285 7.92 -49.11 20.02
N ASP A 286 7.32 -49.47 18.90
CA ASP A 286 7.10 -48.68 17.66
C ASP A 286 8.24 -47.77 17.11
N THR A 287 9.51 -48.10 17.34
CA THR A 287 10.64 -47.28 16.85
C THR A 287 10.94 -47.45 15.34
N LEU A 288 10.50 -48.55 14.72
CA LEU A 288 10.86 -48.88 13.33
C LEU A 288 10.20 -47.98 12.27
N SER A 289 9.00 -47.43 12.51
CA SER A 289 8.36 -46.49 11.59
C SER A 289 9.02 -45.10 11.64
N SER A 290 9.34 -44.61 12.84
CA SER A 290 9.97 -43.29 13.03
C SER A 290 11.35 -43.17 12.36
N ILE A 291 12.18 -44.23 12.42
CA ILE A 291 13.53 -44.22 11.82
C ILE A 291 13.49 -44.24 10.28
N GLN A 292 12.46 -44.84 9.68
CA GLN A 292 12.29 -44.83 8.22
C GLN A 292 11.85 -43.44 7.73
N ASP A 293 10.92 -42.80 8.45
CA ASP A 293 10.43 -41.47 8.11
C ASP A 293 11.52 -40.39 8.19
N GLU A 294 12.45 -40.48 9.15
CA GLU A 294 13.61 -39.57 9.26
C GLU A 294 14.58 -39.72 8.06
N LYS A 295 14.89 -40.95 7.65
CA LYS A 295 15.79 -41.19 6.50
C LYS A 295 15.20 -40.67 5.19
N GLU A 296 13.87 -40.69 5.05
CA GLU A 296 13.19 -40.15 3.86
C GLU A 296 13.13 -38.62 3.85
N THR A 297 12.89 -37.99 5.01
CA THR A 297 12.89 -36.52 5.12
C THR A 297 14.25 -35.92 4.73
N HIS A 298 15.35 -36.58 5.08
CA HIS A 298 16.69 -36.14 4.69
C HIS A 298 16.94 -36.19 3.16
N LYS A 299 16.26 -37.06 2.42
CA LYS A 299 16.43 -37.14 0.96
C LYS A 299 15.78 -35.98 0.22
N GLU A 300 14.58 -35.60 0.63
CA GLU A 300 13.83 -34.49 0.01
C GLU A 300 14.21 -33.11 0.58
N SER A 301 14.96 -33.04 1.68
CA SER A 301 15.51 -31.79 2.20
C SER A 301 16.83 -31.40 1.53
N LEU A 302 17.05 -30.10 1.31
CA LEU A 302 18.32 -29.54 0.88
C LEU A 302 19.41 -29.79 1.92
N SER A 303 20.62 -30.13 1.45
CA SER A 303 21.78 -30.19 2.34
C SER A 303 22.06 -28.81 2.93
N TYR A 304 22.65 -28.78 4.11
CA TYR A 304 22.99 -27.52 4.80
C TYR A 304 23.88 -26.61 3.94
N GLN A 305 24.86 -27.18 3.23
CA GLN A 305 25.73 -26.42 2.31
C GLN A 305 24.95 -25.80 1.16
N ASN A 306 24.00 -26.52 0.56
CA ASN A 306 23.16 -25.98 -0.51
C ASN A 306 22.21 -24.91 0.01
N LEU A 307 21.69 -25.08 1.23
CA LEU A 307 20.85 -24.09 1.89
C LEU A 307 21.61 -22.77 2.16
N ASN A 308 22.85 -22.85 2.62
CA ASN A 308 23.69 -21.66 2.84
C ASN A 308 24.00 -20.95 1.51
N LYS A 309 24.42 -21.70 0.48
CA LYS A 309 24.61 -21.13 -0.87
C LYS A 309 23.35 -20.47 -1.40
N LEU A 310 22.19 -21.10 -1.23
CA LEU A 310 20.90 -20.54 -1.62
C LEU A 310 20.59 -19.26 -0.83
N THR A 311 20.88 -19.25 0.46
CA THR A 311 20.71 -18.08 1.33
C THR A 311 21.56 -16.91 0.84
N ASP A 312 22.83 -17.15 0.49
CA ASP A 312 23.74 -16.11 -0.01
C ASP A 312 23.25 -15.53 -1.34
N VAL A 313 22.76 -16.37 -2.27
CA VAL A 313 22.19 -15.91 -3.54
C VAL A 313 20.93 -15.07 -3.29
N ILE A 314 20.02 -15.53 -2.42
CA ILE A 314 18.81 -14.77 -2.06
C ILE A 314 19.20 -13.42 -1.44
N PHE A 315 20.21 -13.39 -0.57
CA PHE A 315 20.73 -12.15 0.02
C PHE A 315 21.24 -11.19 -1.05
N GLY A 316 21.94 -11.70 -2.06
CA GLY A 316 22.41 -10.94 -3.22
C GLY A 316 21.25 -10.35 -4.02
N GLU A 317 20.27 -11.16 -4.42
CA GLU A 317 19.11 -10.71 -5.20
C GLU A 317 18.25 -9.70 -4.43
N VAL A 318 18.02 -9.90 -3.13
CA VAL A 318 17.27 -8.96 -2.28
C VAL A 318 17.99 -7.62 -2.19
N LYS A 319 19.32 -7.61 -2.02
CA LYS A 319 20.12 -6.38 -2.04
C LYS A 319 20.13 -5.70 -3.41
N LEU A 320 20.14 -6.46 -4.50
CA LEU A 320 20.02 -5.91 -5.86
C LEU A 320 18.69 -5.20 -6.09
N GLY A 321 17.64 -5.60 -5.37
CA GLY A 321 16.35 -4.91 -5.34
C GLY A 321 16.30 -3.68 -4.43
N ASP A 322 17.43 -3.16 -3.93
CA ASP A 322 17.54 -2.05 -2.97
C ASP A 322 16.80 -2.30 -1.64
N PHE A 323 16.76 -3.55 -1.18
CA PHE A 323 16.26 -3.87 0.16
C PHE A 323 17.41 -3.96 1.16
N ASP A 324 17.21 -3.32 2.32
CA ASP A 324 18.01 -3.56 3.50
C ASP A 324 17.56 -4.86 4.17
N ILE A 325 18.51 -5.59 4.75
CA ILE A 325 18.21 -6.87 5.40
C ILE A 325 18.50 -6.77 6.89
N ILE A 326 17.47 -6.99 7.70
CA ILE A 326 17.63 -7.14 9.15
C ILE A 326 18.07 -8.57 9.44
N ASN A 327 19.32 -8.68 9.86
CA ASN A 327 19.93 -9.93 10.29
C ASN A 327 19.32 -10.43 11.60
N LYS A 328 19.42 -11.75 11.83
CA LYS A 328 18.99 -12.37 13.08
C LYS A 328 19.75 -11.76 14.26
N HIS A 329 19.04 -11.02 15.09
CA HIS A 329 19.57 -10.46 16.33
C HIS A 329 18.93 -11.16 17.55
N PRO A 330 19.65 -11.39 18.66
CA PRO A 330 19.08 -11.99 19.88
C PRO A 330 17.84 -11.27 20.40
N ASP A 331 17.79 -9.94 20.29
CA ASP A 331 16.62 -9.14 20.68
C ASP A 331 15.40 -9.33 19.77
N LEU A 332 15.62 -9.82 18.56
CA LEU A 332 14.59 -10.01 17.53
C LEU A 332 14.22 -11.49 17.35
N ARG A 333 14.62 -12.37 18.29
CA ARG A 333 14.34 -13.82 18.24
C ARG A 333 12.87 -14.14 18.01
N VAL A 334 11.94 -13.35 18.58
CA VAL A 334 10.50 -13.57 18.45
C VAL A 334 10.02 -13.37 17.00
N ILE A 335 10.62 -12.43 16.28
CA ILE A 335 10.33 -12.16 14.87
C ILE A 335 10.98 -13.22 13.99
N HIS A 336 12.23 -13.58 14.28
CA HIS A 336 12.99 -14.56 13.51
C HIS A 336 12.63 -16.03 13.80
N ASP A 337 11.63 -16.29 14.66
CA ASP A 337 11.18 -17.63 14.99
C ASP A 337 10.53 -18.30 13.77
N GLY A 338 11.27 -19.19 13.13
CA GLY A 338 10.84 -19.92 11.95
C GLY A 338 11.07 -19.21 10.60
N ILE A 339 11.46 -17.94 10.58
CA ILE A 339 11.83 -17.20 9.35
C ILE A 339 13.35 -17.07 9.21
N ASP A 340 13.82 -16.85 7.97
CA ASP A 340 15.26 -16.84 7.69
C ASP A 340 15.82 -15.41 7.66
N MET A 341 15.07 -14.44 7.15
CA MET A 341 15.45 -13.02 7.16
C MET A 341 14.23 -12.11 7.05
N VAL A 342 14.40 -10.81 7.32
CA VAL A 342 13.40 -9.76 7.05
C VAL A 342 14.06 -8.72 6.16
N ALA A 343 13.53 -8.54 4.95
CA ALA A 343 13.96 -7.51 4.02
C ALA A 343 13.06 -6.27 4.17
N ILE A 344 13.64 -5.07 4.04
CA ILE A 344 12.96 -3.80 4.28
C ILE A 344 13.33 -2.81 3.18
N LYS A 345 12.32 -2.09 2.69
CA LYS A 345 12.48 -1.01 1.73
C LYS A 345 11.48 0.11 2.00
N SER A 346 11.92 1.36 1.82
CA SER A 346 11.04 2.53 1.85
C SER A 346 10.77 2.99 0.42
N ILE A 347 9.51 2.94 -0.01
CA ILE A 347 9.09 3.35 -1.35
C ILE A 347 8.44 4.73 -1.24
N GLN A 348 9.07 5.75 -1.81
CA GLN A 348 8.50 7.09 -1.86
C GLN A 348 7.44 7.15 -2.96
N VAL A 349 6.17 7.34 -2.59
CA VAL A 349 5.07 7.50 -3.57
C VAL A 349 4.97 8.95 -4.00
N HIS A 350 5.06 9.87 -3.03
CA HIS A 350 5.08 11.31 -3.27
C HIS A 350 5.68 12.05 -2.06
N GLU A 351 5.82 13.38 -2.12
CA GLU A 351 6.49 14.19 -1.09
C GLU A 351 6.05 13.92 0.36
N PHE A 352 4.77 13.60 0.58
CA PHE A 352 4.17 13.39 1.91
C PHE A 352 3.81 11.93 2.27
N LEU A 353 4.17 10.93 1.45
CA LEU A 353 3.84 9.52 1.70
C LEU A 353 4.97 8.62 1.25
N ASP A 354 5.45 7.86 2.22
CA ASP A 354 6.36 6.75 2.00
C ASP A 354 5.63 5.46 2.39
N LEU A 355 5.84 4.39 1.62
CA LEU A 355 5.40 3.04 1.97
C LEU A 355 6.58 2.32 2.56
N LEU A 356 6.40 1.81 3.78
CA LEU A 356 7.39 0.97 4.42
C LEU A 356 7.05 -0.49 4.15
N LEU A 357 7.80 -1.09 3.23
CA LEU A 357 7.65 -2.47 2.80
C LEU A 357 8.58 -3.38 3.60
N LEU A 358 7.99 -4.33 4.33
CA LEU A 358 8.71 -5.37 5.04
C LEU A 358 8.34 -6.74 4.49
N ILE A 359 9.35 -7.52 4.13
CA ILE A 359 9.19 -8.84 3.53
C ILE A 359 9.85 -9.84 4.48
N PRO A 360 9.10 -10.50 5.39
CA PRO A 360 9.63 -11.64 6.10
C PRO A 360 9.78 -12.80 5.11
N ILE A 361 11.00 -13.31 4.97
CA ILE A 361 11.37 -14.32 3.97
C ILE A 361 11.62 -15.66 4.66
N LYS A 362 10.97 -16.69 4.12
CA LYS A 362 11.26 -18.09 4.41
C LYS A 362 11.92 -18.76 3.21
N ILE A 363 13.09 -19.36 3.42
CA ILE A 363 13.77 -20.15 2.40
C ILE A 363 13.23 -21.58 2.47
N CYS A 364 12.69 -22.06 1.36
CA CYS A 364 12.17 -23.41 1.26
C CYS A 364 13.32 -24.42 1.27
N ARG A 365 13.32 -25.30 2.28
CA ARG A 365 14.31 -26.37 2.42
C ARG A 365 14.02 -27.62 1.59
N LEU A 366 12.94 -27.62 0.80
CA LEU A 366 12.50 -28.80 0.06
C LEU A 366 13.07 -28.83 -1.37
N LYS A 367 13.45 -30.00 -1.85
CA LYS A 367 14.02 -30.24 -3.18
C LYS A 367 12.99 -30.41 -4.29
N GLY A 368 11.72 -30.65 -3.95
CA GLY A 368 10.61 -30.70 -4.89
C GLY A 368 10.05 -29.32 -5.22
N SER A 369 8.93 -29.31 -5.92
CA SER A 369 8.22 -28.09 -6.30
C SER A 369 7.06 -27.84 -5.34
N LEU A 370 6.82 -26.57 -4.99
CA LEU A 370 5.59 -26.19 -4.30
C LEU A 370 4.50 -25.92 -5.34
N ILE A 371 3.29 -26.39 -5.06
CA ILE A 371 2.08 -26.13 -5.85
C ILE A 371 1.17 -25.28 -4.99
N VAL A 372 0.97 -24.04 -5.40
CA VAL A 372 0.14 -23.07 -4.68
C VAL A 372 -1.26 -23.09 -5.26
N SER A 373 -2.23 -22.99 -4.36
CA SER A 373 -3.62 -22.74 -4.63
C SER A 373 -4.10 -21.51 -3.83
N GLU A 374 -5.32 -21.04 -4.05
CA GLU A 374 -5.92 -19.92 -3.30
C GLU A 374 -5.94 -20.18 -1.79
N ASP A 375 -6.14 -21.45 -1.42
CA ASP A 375 -6.40 -21.89 -0.05
C ASP A 375 -5.23 -22.65 0.59
N LYS A 376 -4.38 -23.30 -0.20
CA LYS A 376 -3.32 -24.18 0.32
C LYS A 376 -2.04 -24.14 -0.50
N ILE A 377 -0.96 -24.60 0.12
CA ILE A 377 0.34 -24.80 -0.53
C ILE A 377 0.69 -26.27 -0.36
N ASP A 378 0.64 -27.01 -1.45
CA ASP A 378 0.98 -28.43 -1.51
C ASP A 378 2.45 -28.62 -1.92
N TYR A 379 3.03 -29.76 -1.55
CA TYR A 379 4.36 -30.17 -1.97
C TYR A 379 4.30 -31.29 -3.01
N LYS A 380 5.08 -31.15 -4.08
CA LYS A 380 5.31 -32.21 -5.06
C LYS A 380 6.76 -32.70 -4.96
N PRO A 381 7.00 -33.90 -4.41
CA PRO A 381 8.35 -34.44 -4.25
C PRO A 381 9.04 -34.66 -5.59
N LYS A 382 10.37 -34.60 -5.58
CA LYS A 382 11.18 -34.79 -6.80
C LYS A 382 11.32 -36.27 -7.16
N GLU A 383 11.46 -37.14 -6.16
CA GLU A 383 11.44 -38.59 -6.36
C GLU A 383 9.99 -39.11 -6.30
N HIS A 384 9.61 -39.98 -7.24
CA HIS A 384 8.31 -40.67 -7.24
C HIS A 384 8.23 -41.69 -6.09
N LYS A 385 7.99 -41.23 -4.88
CA LYS A 385 7.78 -42.09 -3.71
C LYS A 385 6.50 -41.72 -2.96
N LYS A 386 6.01 -42.70 -2.19
CA LYS A 386 4.75 -42.65 -1.45
C LYS A 386 4.68 -41.35 -0.61
N ASN A 387 3.48 -40.78 -0.52
CA ASN A 387 3.19 -39.58 0.28
C ASN A 387 3.75 -39.74 1.70
N ASN A 388 4.76 -38.94 2.04
CA ASN A 388 5.28 -38.86 3.39
C ASN A 388 4.59 -37.69 4.10
N PHE A 389 3.71 -38.02 5.03
CA PHE A 389 2.86 -37.07 5.74
C PHE A 389 3.64 -35.99 6.50
N HIS A 390 4.86 -36.28 6.96
CA HIS A 390 5.71 -35.29 7.62
C HIS A 390 6.20 -34.21 6.65
N ILE A 391 6.54 -34.59 5.41
CA ILE A 391 7.04 -33.66 4.39
C ILE A 391 5.91 -32.73 3.93
N ASP A 392 4.70 -33.27 3.76
CA ASP A 392 3.52 -32.50 3.34
C ASP A 392 3.11 -31.43 4.36
N ARG A 393 3.52 -31.58 5.63
CA ARG A 393 3.27 -30.59 6.70
C ARG A 393 4.28 -29.44 6.72
N ILE A 394 5.41 -29.55 6.04
CA ILE A 394 6.47 -28.54 6.06
C ILE A 394 6.01 -27.19 5.48
N PRO A 395 5.35 -27.13 4.29
CA PRO A 395 4.81 -25.86 3.78
C PRO A 395 3.84 -25.18 4.75
N LEU A 396 2.98 -25.95 5.41
CA LEU A 396 2.07 -25.43 6.42
C LEU A 396 2.81 -24.83 7.63
N SER A 397 3.94 -25.43 8.03
CA SER A 397 4.78 -24.87 9.09
C SER A 397 5.41 -23.53 8.68
N TYR A 398 5.83 -23.39 7.42
CA TYR A 398 6.35 -22.12 6.88
C TYR A 398 5.30 -21.03 6.90
N MET A 399 4.07 -21.34 6.47
CA MET A 399 2.94 -20.42 6.49
C MET A 399 2.63 -19.94 7.92
N LYS A 400 2.60 -20.84 8.90
CA LYS A 400 2.37 -20.49 10.31
C LYS A 400 3.47 -19.59 10.86
N ALA A 401 4.73 -19.87 10.54
CA ALA A 401 5.86 -19.04 10.96
C ALA A 401 5.80 -17.64 10.35
N LEU A 402 5.48 -17.53 9.06
CA LEU A 402 5.34 -16.25 8.37
C LEU A 402 4.16 -15.42 8.88
N ASP A 403 2.99 -16.04 9.14
CA ASP A 403 1.85 -15.36 9.74
C ASP A 403 2.16 -14.86 11.16
N LYS A 404 2.84 -15.68 11.97
CA LYS A 404 3.32 -15.28 13.30
C LYS A 404 4.28 -14.09 13.20
N ALA A 405 5.29 -14.18 12.34
CA ALA A 405 6.25 -13.10 12.14
C ALA A 405 5.56 -11.80 11.68
N ARG A 406 4.62 -11.88 10.73
CA ARG A 406 3.83 -10.73 10.27
C ARG A 406 3.11 -10.03 11.43
N LYS A 407 2.41 -10.80 12.28
CA LYS A 407 1.68 -10.26 13.45
C LYS A 407 2.65 -9.62 14.45
N VAL A 408 3.74 -10.30 14.79
CA VAL A 408 4.74 -9.78 15.73
C VAL A 408 5.41 -8.51 15.21
N ILE A 409 5.78 -8.45 13.92
CA ILE A 409 6.35 -7.25 13.30
C ILE A 409 5.35 -6.08 13.39
N TYR A 410 4.09 -6.32 13.01
CA TYR A 410 3.04 -5.30 13.08
C TYR A 410 2.87 -4.77 14.51
N ASP A 411 2.71 -5.67 15.48
CA ASP A 411 2.50 -5.33 16.89
C ASP A 411 3.71 -4.60 17.48
N ASP A 412 4.94 -5.00 17.15
CA ASP A 412 6.15 -4.32 17.62
C ASP A 412 6.22 -2.88 17.07
N ILE A 413 5.95 -2.66 15.78
CA ILE A 413 5.95 -1.32 15.19
C ILE A 413 4.86 -0.42 15.82
N VAL A 414 3.64 -0.95 15.96
CA VAL A 414 2.49 -0.26 16.57
C VAL A 414 2.75 0.10 18.04
N ASN A 415 3.45 -0.78 18.76
CA ASN A 415 3.75 -0.61 20.18
C ASN A 415 5.12 0.00 20.47
N ARG A 416 5.89 0.40 19.44
CA ARG A 416 7.25 0.96 19.59
C ARG A 416 8.19 0.02 20.34
N GLY A 417 8.16 -1.26 19.97
CA GLY A 417 9.00 -2.29 20.55
C GLY A 417 10.46 -2.23 20.08
N LYS A 418 11.16 -3.35 20.19
CA LYS A 418 12.60 -3.40 19.88
C LYS A 418 12.85 -3.33 18.39
N PHE A 419 12.02 -4.02 17.59
CA PHE A 419 12.14 -4.02 16.14
C PHE A 419 11.89 -2.63 15.55
N SER A 420 10.92 -1.89 16.08
CA SER A 420 10.66 -0.49 15.69
C SER A 420 11.89 0.40 15.86
N LYS A 421 12.71 0.18 16.89
CA LYS A 421 13.95 0.97 17.09
C LYS A 421 15.00 0.61 16.05
N HIS A 422 15.23 -0.68 15.82
CA HIS A 422 16.13 -1.14 14.75
C HIS A 422 15.70 -0.62 13.38
N LEU A 423 14.40 -0.53 13.14
CA LEU A 423 13.82 0.04 11.94
C LEU A 423 14.10 1.54 11.82
N ASP A 424 13.87 2.30 12.89
CA ASP A 424 14.16 3.75 12.93
C ASP A 424 15.65 4.02 12.66
N ASP A 425 16.55 3.21 13.26
CA ASP A 425 18.00 3.27 13.06
C ASP A 425 18.38 2.93 11.61
N HIS A 426 17.80 1.87 11.04
CA HIS A 426 18.07 1.45 9.65
C HIS A 426 17.65 2.51 8.64
N LEU A 427 16.46 3.09 8.83
CA LEU A 427 15.92 4.08 7.90
C LEU A 427 16.49 5.49 8.14
N ASN A 428 17.27 5.70 9.20
CA ASN A 428 17.67 7.03 9.67
C ASN A 428 16.46 7.97 9.84
N THR A 429 15.33 7.44 10.33
CA THR A 429 14.11 8.21 10.54
C THR A 429 13.54 7.95 11.93
N ASN A 430 13.02 9.00 12.57
CA ASN A 430 12.26 8.85 13.81
C ASN A 430 10.78 8.76 13.46
N ILE A 431 10.31 7.56 13.10
CA ILE A 431 8.89 7.36 12.84
C ILE A 431 8.16 7.65 14.17
N ILE A 432 6.94 8.18 14.12
CA ILE A 432 6.09 8.40 15.29
C ILE A 432 4.76 7.67 15.06
N VAL A 433 4.33 6.87 16.03
CA VAL A 433 3.00 6.26 16.01
C VAL A 433 2.00 7.24 16.60
N LYS A 434 1.08 7.77 15.79
CA LYS A 434 0.00 8.62 16.30
C LYS A 434 -1.11 7.76 16.88
N LYS A 435 -1.43 7.98 18.16
CA LYS A 435 -2.48 7.24 18.89
C LYS A 435 -3.62 8.14 19.38
N THR A 436 -4.78 7.54 19.63
CA THR A 436 -5.88 8.16 20.38
C THR A 436 -5.55 8.21 21.88
N ILE A 437 -6.43 8.85 22.67
CA ILE A 437 -6.35 8.85 24.14
C ILE A 437 -6.51 7.41 24.68
N THR A 438 -7.29 6.58 23.99
CA THR A 438 -7.48 5.16 24.29
C THR A 438 -6.37 4.26 23.73
N ASN A 439 -5.20 4.81 23.39
CA ASN A 439 -4.04 4.10 22.85
C ASN A 439 -4.28 3.37 21.51
N LYS A 440 -5.35 3.70 20.79
CA LYS A 440 -5.66 3.14 19.46
C LYS A 440 -4.82 3.84 18.39
N VAL A 441 -4.16 3.08 17.53
CA VAL A 441 -3.29 3.66 16.49
C VAL A 441 -4.12 4.26 15.36
N LEU A 442 -3.69 5.43 14.88
CA LEU A 442 -4.31 6.19 13.79
C LEU A 442 -3.47 6.16 12.52
N PHE A 443 -2.16 6.44 12.62
CA PHE A 443 -1.23 6.41 11.48
C PHE A 443 0.22 6.52 11.97
N LEU A 444 1.17 6.23 11.09
CA LEU A 444 2.59 6.44 11.29
C LEU A 444 3.03 7.70 10.54
N HIS A 445 3.90 8.52 11.14
CA HIS A 445 4.46 9.69 10.47
C HIS A 445 5.86 10.06 10.98
N SER A 446 6.70 10.65 10.14
CA SER A 446 7.95 11.30 10.55
C SER A 446 7.95 12.72 9.97
N GLY A 447 7.94 13.73 10.83
CA GLY A 447 7.71 15.12 10.40
C GLY A 447 6.38 15.26 9.65
N GLN A 448 6.45 15.70 8.39
CA GLN A 448 5.30 15.86 7.49
C GLN A 448 5.00 14.62 6.63
N ARG A 449 5.89 13.61 6.64
CA ARG A 449 5.72 12.40 5.84
C ARG A 449 4.88 11.39 6.61
N GLN A 450 3.84 10.89 5.94
CA GLN A 450 3.08 9.75 6.42
C GLN A 450 3.78 8.45 5.99
N TYR A 451 3.78 7.44 6.85
CA TYR A 451 4.23 6.10 6.50
C TYR A 451 3.04 5.15 6.49
N LYS A 452 2.90 4.34 5.44
CA LYS A 452 1.98 3.20 5.40
C LYS A 452 2.79 1.92 5.52
N LEU A 453 2.35 1.02 6.39
CA LEU A 453 3.06 -0.22 6.70
C LEU A 453 2.54 -1.35 5.80
N LEU A 454 3.45 -1.97 5.06
CA LEU A 454 3.19 -3.12 4.19
C LEU A 454 4.02 -4.30 4.69
N ILE A 455 3.38 -5.44 4.95
CA ILE A 455 4.09 -6.65 5.38
C ILE A 455 3.71 -7.79 4.42
N GLU A 456 4.64 -8.14 3.54
CA GLU A 456 4.47 -9.11 2.45
C GLU A 456 5.28 -10.38 2.71
N PRO A 457 4.71 -11.37 3.40
CA PRO A 457 5.40 -12.62 3.65
C PRO A 457 5.69 -13.42 2.38
N LEU A 458 6.94 -13.88 2.25
CA LEU A 458 7.48 -14.49 1.03
C LEU A 458 8.12 -15.84 1.32
N ILE A 459 7.79 -16.84 0.51
CA ILE A 459 8.52 -18.12 0.47
C ILE A 459 9.36 -18.16 -0.81
N VAL A 460 10.66 -18.38 -0.66
CA VAL A 460 11.58 -18.50 -1.80
C VAL A 460 12.03 -19.94 -1.98
N CYS A 461 11.87 -20.47 -3.19
CA CYS A 461 12.17 -21.84 -3.55
C CYS A 461 13.33 -21.91 -4.54
N GLN A 462 14.16 -22.96 -4.44
CA GLN A 462 15.18 -23.23 -5.46
C GLN A 462 14.55 -23.69 -6.78
N ASN A 463 13.47 -24.47 -6.73
CA ASN A 463 12.81 -25.03 -7.91
C ASN A 463 11.66 -24.17 -8.41
N SER A 464 11.15 -24.55 -9.58
CA SER A 464 9.92 -23.99 -10.16
C SER A 464 8.75 -24.11 -9.18
N VAL A 465 7.95 -23.06 -9.09
CA VAL A 465 6.71 -23.04 -8.31
C VAL A 465 5.53 -23.20 -9.28
N GLY A 466 4.61 -24.10 -8.95
CA GLY A 466 3.37 -24.29 -9.68
C GLY A 466 2.23 -23.47 -9.08
N PHE A 467 1.28 -23.06 -9.91
CA PHE A 467 0.04 -22.41 -9.48
C PHE A 467 -1.14 -23.10 -10.17
N THR A 468 -2.17 -23.50 -9.41
CA THR A 468 -3.23 -24.40 -9.91
C THR A 468 -4.36 -23.71 -10.66
N GLU A 469 -4.65 -22.46 -10.31
CA GLU A 469 -5.89 -21.79 -10.71
C GLU A 469 -5.75 -21.06 -12.04
N LYS A 470 -4.59 -20.45 -12.27
CA LYS A 470 -4.33 -19.59 -13.41
C LYS A 470 -2.84 -19.61 -13.76
N VAL A 471 -2.48 -19.27 -14.99
CA VAL A 471 -1.08 -19.04 -15.37
C VAL A 471 -0.71 -17.62 -14.96
N LEU A 472 -0.07 -17.48 -13.81
CA LEU A 472 0.37 -16.20 -13.25
C LEU A 472 1.90 -16.13 -13.19
N PRO A 473 2.51 -14.94 -13.29
CA PRO A 473 3.95 -14.76 -13.11
C PRO A 473 4.46 -15.26 -11.75
N PHE A 474 3.69 -15.01 -10.69
CA PHE A 474 4.06 -15.33 -9.32
C PHE A 474 2.93 -16.10 -8.65
N ALA A 475 3.26 -17.23 -8.03
CA ALA A 475 2.27 -18.03 -7.32
C ALA A 475 1.84 -17.30 -6.05
N TYR A 476 0.54 -17.17 -5.84
CA TYR A 476 -0.03 -16.35 -4.78
C TYR A 476 -1.17 -17.08 -4.07
N GLN A 477 -1.06 -17.16 -2.74
CA GLN A 477 -2.12 -17.69 -1.89
C GLN A 477 -2.91 -16.53 -1.29
N LYS A 478 -4.16 -16.37 -1.76
CA LYS A 478 -5.02 -15.24 -1.38
C LYS A 478 -5.42 -15.26 0.09
N THR A 479 -5.75 -16.42 0.65
CA THR A 479 -6.30 -16.54 2.01
C THR A 479 -5.38 -15.95 3.09
N ASN A 480 -4.06 -16.08 2.90
CA ASN A 480 -3.08 -15.55 3.86
C ASN A 480 -2.24 -14.40 3.31
N ASN A 481 -2.42 -14.00 2.04
CA ASN A 481 -1.58 -13.07 1.31
C ASN A 481 -0.09 -13.50 1.35
N PHE A 482 0.18 -14.71 0.83
CA PHE A 482 1.54 -15.23 0.68
C PHE A 482 1.94 -15.34 -0.78
N HIS A 483 3.16 -14.92 -1.09
CA HIS A 483 3.79 -15.22 -2.37
C HIS A 483 4.77 -16.38 -2.21
N VAL A 484 4.80 -17.23 -3.24
CA VAL A 484 5.79 -18.29 -3.36
C VAL A 484 6.49 -18.10 -4.69
N VAL A 485 7.79 -17.84 -4.64
CA VAL A 485 8.59 -17.50 -5.82
C VAL A 485 9.77 -18.44 -5.97
N SER A 486 10.12 -18.74 -7.21
CA SER A 486 11.42 -19.36 -7.49
C SER A 486 12.53 -18.33 -7.39
N ILE A 487 13.75 -18.75 -7.06
CA ILE A 487 14.90 -17.84 -6.98
C ILE A 487 15.15 -17.09 -8.29
N SER A 488 14.91 -17.73 -9.44
CA SER A 488 15.02 -17.11 -10.77
C SER A 488 14.00 -15.99 -11.04
N GLN A 489 12.94 -15.91 -10.24
CA GLN A 489 11.88 -14.90 -10.36
C GLN A 489 11.93 -13.87 -9.24
N LEU A 490 12.79 -14.03 -8.23
CA LEU A 490 12.81 -13.20 -7.03
C LEU A 490 12.99 -11.72 -7.36
N THR A 491 13.96 -11.37 -8.19
CA THR A 491 14.22 -9.96 -8.55
C THR A 491 13.06 -9.32 -9.28
N LYS A 492 12.47 -10.02 -10.26
CA LYS A 492 11.26 -9.56 -10.96
C LYS A 492 10.05 -9.44 -10.02
N PHE A 493 9.97 -10.30 -9.01
CA PHE A 493 8.92 -10.23 -8.00
C PHE A 493 9.09 -9.00 -7.10
N LEU A 494 10.31 -8.72 -6.65
CA LEU A 494 10.61 -7.53 -5.85
C LEU A 494 10.28 -6.24 -6.62
N GLU A 495 10.69 -6.15 -7.88
CA GLU A 495 10.32 -5.05 -8.78
C GLU A 495 8.79 -4.92 -8.94
N TYR A 496 8.09 -6.05 -9.12
CA TYR A 496 6.64 -6.05 -9.23
C TYR A 496 5.95 -5.56 -7.95
N ILE A 497 6.41 -5.99 -6.78
CA ILE A 497 5.84 -5.56 -5.49
C ILE A 497 6.01 -4.06 -5.29
N ASP A 498 7.17 -3.51 -5.65
CA ASP A 498 7.40 -2.06 -5.60
C ASP A 498 6.39 -1.31 -6.49
N GLN A 499 6.27 -1.74 -7.75
CA GLN A 499 5.33 -1.15 -8.71
C GLN A 499 3.88 -1.31 -8.25
N LYS A 500 3.49 -2.51 -7.80
CA LYS A 500 2.14 -2.82 -7.33
C LYS A 500 1.71 -1.81 -6.27
N TYR A 501 2.52 -1.62 -5.23
CA TYR A 501 2.13 -0.75 -4.12
C TYR A 501 2.24 0.73 -4.46
N MET A 502 3.27 1.13 -5.20
CA MET A 502 3.40 2.51 -5.68
C MET A 502 2.19 2.91 -6.53
N LEU A 503 1.81 2.10 -7.52
CA LEU A 503 0.68 2.36 -8.40
C LEU A 503 -0.66 2.31 -7.67
N SER A 504 -0.82 1.36 -6.74
CA SER A 504 -2.04 1.27 -5.93
C SER A 504 -2.25 2.57 -5.15
N GLU A 505 -1.19 3.17 -4.60
CA GLU A 505 -1.29 4.40 -3.80
C GLU A 505 -1.30 5.69 -4.63
N GLU A 506 -0.69 5.67 -5.81
CA GLU A 506 -0.72 6.80 -6.75
C GLU A 506 -2.13 7.04 -7.30
N TYR A 507 -2.87 5.95 -7.57
CA TYR A 507 -4.19 5.99 -8.20
C TYR A 507 -5.36 5.71 -7.25
N ASP A 508 -5.12 5.40 -5.98
CA ASP A 508 -6.19 5.32 -4.99
C ASP A 508 -6.65 6.72 -4.57
N GLU A 509 -7.93 7.02 -4.79
CA GLU A 509 -8.54 8.30 -4.40
C GLU A 509 -8.63 8.50 -2.87
N GLN A 510 -8.29 7.49 -2.07
CA GLN A 510 -8.39 7.56 -0.62
C GLN A 510 -7.63 8.75 -0.04
N LYS A 511 -8.36 9.54 0.75
CA LYS A 511 -7.81 10.72 1.43
C LYS A 511 -6.77 10.28 2.46
N ARG A 512 -5.55 10.81 2.32
CA ARG A 512 -4.41 10.56 3.25
C ARG A 512 -4.79 10.82 4.71
N ALA A 513 -4.65 9.79 5.55
CA ALA A 513 -4.98 9.82 6.98
C ALA A 513 -4.33 11.00 7.72
N TYR A 514 -3.04 11.28 7.46
CA TYR A 514 -2.32 12.40 8.07
C TYR A 514 -3.01 13.74 7.76
N LYS A 515 -3.28 14.01 6.47
CA LYS A 515 -3.90 15.27 6.02
C LYS A 515 -5.31 15.41 6.57
N VAL A 516 -6.11 14.33 6.55
CA VAL A 516 -7.47 14.31 7.10
C VAL A 516 -7.45 14.62 8.60
N TYR A 517 -6.52 14.02 9.36
CA TYR A 517 -6.39 14.25 10.80
C TYR A 517 -6.06 15.72 11.13
N TYR A 518 -5.04 16.29 10.49
CA TYR A 518 -4.61 17.67 10.80
C TYR A 518 -5.65 18.70 10.38
N ILE A 519 -6.27 18.55 9.20
CA ILE A 519 -7.40 19.42 8.79
C ILE A 519 -8.55 19.33 9.79
N ALA A 520 -8.89 18.12 10.26
CA ALA A 520 -9.94 17.92 11.25
C ALA A 520 -9.58 18.54 12.61
N LYS A 521 -8.31 18.41 13.03
CA LYS A 521 -7.78 18.99 14.26
C LYS A 521 -7.79 20.52 14.21
N ASP A 522 -7.32 21.11 13.12
CA ASP A 522 -7.29 22.57 12.96
C ASP A 522 -8.70 23.14 12.90
N ARG A 523 -9.61 22.47 12.19
CA ARG A 523 -11.05 22.82 12.18
C ARG A 523 -11.67 22.69 13.58
N PHE A 524 -11.31 21.65 14.33
CA PHE A 524 -11.75 21.49 15.72
C PHE A 524 -11.29 22.67 16.58
N TRP A 525 -10.00 23.04 16.54
CA TRP A 525 -9.47 24.16 17.33
C TRP A 525 -10.02 25.52 16.88
N LEU A 526 -10.20 25.73 15.57
CA LEU A 526 -10.84 26.93 15.03
C LEU A 526 -12.27 27.05 15.54
N ASN A 527 -13.04 25.96 15.52
CA ASN A 527 -14.39 25.93 16.06
C ASN A 527 -14.40 26.18 17.56
N MET A 528 -13.50 25.56 18.33
CA MET A 528 -13.39 25.80 19.78
C MET A 528 -13.05 27.27 20.09
N ARG A 529 -12.17 27.89 19.30
CA ARG A 529 -11.86 29.33 19.43
C ARG A 529 -13.07 30.20 19.09
N ASN A 530 -13.78 29.88 18.01
CA ASN A 530 -14.99 30.60 17.59
C ASN A 530 -16.10 30.52 18.65
N ILE A 531 -16.26 29.35 19.26
CA ILE A 531 -17.20 29.11 20.37
C ILE A 531 -16.80 29.92 21.61
N GLY A 532 -15.52 30.16 21.84
CA GLY A 532 -15.02 30.92 22.99
C GLY A 532 -15.28 32.45 22.92
N PHE A 533 -15.39 33.04 21.72
CA PHE A 533 -15.55 34.50 21.58
C PHE A 533 -16.81 35.06 22.28
N PRO A 534 -18.01 34.46 22.14
CA PRO A 534 -19.18 34.89 22.90
C PRO A 534 -18.97 34.91 24.42
N PHE A 535 -18.15 34.00 24.97
CA PHE A 535 -17.86 33.94 26.41
C PHE A 535 -16.92 35.04 26.86
N LEU A 536 -15.94 35.40 26.03
CA LEU A 536 -15.12 36.57 26.29
C LEU A 536 -15.99 37.84 26.34
N LEU A 537 -16.92 37.99 25.40
CA LEU A 537 -17.85 39.12 25.39
C LEU A 537 -18.78 39.10 26.62
N TYR A 538 -19.38 37.95 26.93
CA TYR A 538 -20.23 37.78 28.12
C TYR A 538 -19.46 38.08 29.41
N SER A 539 -18.20 37.66 29.53
CA SER A 539 -17.35 37.92 30.70
C SER A 539 -17.03 39.40 30.85
N LEU A 540 -16.77 40.12 29.75
CA LEU A 540 -16.57 41.58 29.78
C LEU A 540 -17.82 42.32 30.25
N VAL A 541 -19.00 41.92 29.76
CA VAL A 541 -20.29 42.47 30.21
C VAL A 541 -20.54 42.18 31.70
N PHE A 542 -20.24 40.95 32.15
CA PHE A 542 -20.36 40.58 33.55
C PHE A 542 -19.45 41.43 34.45
N ILE A 543 -18.17 41.60 34.07
CA ILE A 543 -17.22 42.45 34.80
C ILE A 543 -17.73 43.89 34.88
N PHE A 544 -18.24 44.43 33.77
CA PHE A 544 -18.81 45.78 33.74
C PHE A 544 -19.98 45.91 34.74
N ILE A 545 -20.96 45.02 34.69
CA ILE A 545 -22.12 45.04 35.61
C ILE A 545 -21.67 44.91 37.08
N PHE A 546 -20.68 44.06 37.33
CA PHE A 546 -20.10 43.87 38.66
C PHE A 546 -19.47 45.15 39.21
N ILE A 547 -18.71 45.88 38.38
CA ILE A 547 -18.08 47.16 38.76
C ILE A 547 -19.14 48.21 39.13
N PHE A 548 -20.27 48.26 38.44
CA PHE A 548 -21.35 49.23 38.68
C PHE A 548 -22.35 48.82 39.80
N GLN A 549 -22.11 47.71 40.51
CA GLN A 549 -22.91 47.23 41.65
C GLN A 549 -24.43 47.10 41.38
N GLN A 550 -24.83 46.77 40.15
CA GLN A 550 -26.24 46.60 39.78
C GLN A 550 -26.74 45.20 40.17
N TYR A 551 -27.08 45.00 41.45
CA TYR A 551 -27.44 43.68 42.01
C TYR A 551 -28.61 42.98 41.31
N SER A 552 -29.63 43.71 40.86
CA SER A 552 -30.77 43.11 40.13
C SER A 552 -30.36 42.56 38.76
N ALA A 553 -29.50 43.29 38.03
CA ALA A 553 -28.95 42.86 36.76
C ALA A 553 -28.01 41.65 36.92
N LEU A 554 -27.30 41.56 38.04
CA LEU A 554 -26.39 40.45 38.35
C LEU A 554 -27.14 39.11 38.42
N THR A 555 -28.27 39.05 39.13
CA THR A 555 -29.06 37.81 39.26
C THR A 555 -29.59 37.31 37.92
N LEU A 556 -30.11 38.21 37.09
CA LEU A 556 -30.55 37.88 35.73
C LEU A 556 -29.39 37.37 34.86
N LEU A 557 -28.24 38.04 34.95
CA LEU A 557 -27.09 37.64 34.16
C LEU A 557 -26.57 36.26 34.57
N ILE A 558 -26.53 35.95 35.87
CA ILE A 558 -26.14 34.63 36.39
C ILE A 558 -27.05 33.53 35.83
N ASN A 559 -28.37 33.72 35.89
CA ASN A 559 -29.33 32.77 35.35
C ASN A 559 -29.14 32.57 33.83
N LEU A 560 -28.92 33.67 33.09
CA LEU A 560 -28.60 33.62 31.67
C LEU A 560 -27.27 32.89 31.41
N GLY A 561 -26.29 33.06 32.30
CA GLY A 561 -25.01 32.37 32.28
C GLY A 561 -25.16 30.85 32.37
N PHE A 562 -25.99 30.35 33.28
CA PHE A 562 -26.29 28.91 33.36
C PHE A 562 -26.93 28.37 32.08
N GLY A 563 -27.88 29.11 31.48
CA GLY A 563 -28.47 28.75 30.20
C GLY A 563 -27.43 28.69 29.06
N LEU A 564 -26.53 29.68 28.99
CA LEU A 564 -25.43 29.70 28.03
C LEU A 564 -24.46 28.54 28.23
N ILE A 565 -24.14 28.16 29.47
CA ILE A 565 -23.26 27.02 29.78
C ILE A 565 -23.91 25.70 29.28
N GLY A 566 -25.22 25.53 29.45
CA GLY A 566 -25.94 24.36 28.94
C GLY A 566 -25.85 24.26 27.41
N LEU A 567 -26.19 25.35 26.72
CA LEU A 567 -26.11 25.43 25.26
C LEU A 567 -24.67 25.22 24.75
N LEU A 568 -23.69 25.80 25.46
CA LEU A 568 -22.26 25.61 25.17
C LEU A 568 -21.85 24.16 25.24
N SER A 569 -22.25 23.47 26.30
CA SER A 569 -21.90 22.07 26.54
C SER A 569 -22.40 21.20 25.38
N ILE A 570 -23.59 21.50 24.84
CA ILE A 570 -24.14 20.84 23.66
C ILE A 570 -23.30 21.12 22.41
N ILE A 571 -22.93 22.39 22.16
CA ILE A 571 -22.13 22.75 20.97
C ILE A 571 -20.72 22.14 21.04
N ILE A 572 -20.05 22.25 22.19
CA ILE A 572 -18.73 21.64 22.42
C ILE A 572 -18.84 20.12 22.25
N GLY A 573 -19.87 19.50 22.83
CA GLY A 573 -20.16 18.08 22.67
C GLY A 573 -20.30 17.69 21.19
N TYR A 574 -21.06 18.45 20.40
CA TYR A 574 -21.20 18.22 18.96
C TYR A 574 -19.87 18.31 18.20
N VAL A 575 -19.09 19.38 18.43
CA VAL A 575 -17.79 19.58 17.77
C VAL A 575 -16.80 18.48 18.16
N PHE A 576 -16.80 18.08 19.44
CA PHE A 576 -16.01 16.96 19.94
C PHE A 576 -16.42 15.63 19.30
N LEU A 577 -17.72 15.31 19.26
CA LEU A 577 -18.22 14.08 18.63
C LEU A 577 -17.87 14.01 17.13
N LYS A 578 -17.95 15.15 16.42
CA LYS A 578 -17.54 15.23 15.01
C LYS A 578 -16.06 14.92 14.82
N PHE A 579 -15.19 15.46 15.67
CA PHE A 579 -13.76 15.15 15.64
C PHE A 579 -13.46 13.71 16.07
N HIS A 580 -14.18 13.20 17.06
CA HIS A 580 -14.10 11.81 17.51
C HIS A 580 -14.47 10.83 16.39
N LYS A 581 -15.56 11.09 15.65
CA LYS A 581 -15.96 10.27 14.49
C LYS A 581 -14.84 10.15 13.46
N ILE A 582 -14.12 11.23 13.16
CA ILE A 582 -12.98 11.22 12.24
C ILE A 582 -11.85 10.34 12.80
N LYS A 583 -11.52 10.45 14.10
CA LYS A 583 -10.52 9.58 14.73
C LYS A 583 -10.90 8.10 14.68
N VAL A 584 -12.18 7.78 14.89
CA VAL A 584 -12.69 6.40 14.81
C VAL A 584 -12.52 5.85 13.39
N ASN A 585 -12.90 6.63 12.37
CA ASN A 585 -12.71 6.23 10.98
C ASN A 585 -11.22 6.02 10.65
N LEU A 586 -10.34 6.96 11.03
CA LEU A 586 -8.90 6.81 10.80
C LEU A 586 -8.31 5.59 11.51
N HIS A 587 -8.78 5.29 12.73
CA HIS A 587 -8.38 4.07 13.43
C HIS A 587 -8.85 2.83 12.68
N HIS A 588 -10.11 2.81 12.23
CA HIS A 588 -10.65 1.69 11.47
C HIS A 588 -9.84 1.46 10.18
N ASP A 589 -9.54 2.53 9.44
CA ASP A 589 -8.74 2.47 8.22
C ASP A 589 -7.30 1.99 8.46
N PHE A 590 -6.73 2.23 9.65
CA PHE A 590 -5.40 1.76 10.03
C PHE A 590 -5.41 0.33 10.56
N ALA A 591 -6.46 -0.06 11.29
CA ALA A 591 -6.60 -1.37 11.89
C ALA A 591 -6.80 -2.48 10.85
N ILE A 592 -7.35 -2.13 9.67
CA ILE A 592 -7.46 -3.06 8.54
C ILE A 592 -6.06 -3.24 7.92
N PRO A 593 -5.49 -4.47 7.95
CA PRO A 593 -4.23 -4.77 7.29
C PRO A 593 -4.28 -4.40 5.82
N TYR A 594 -3.17 -3.91 5.28
CA TYR A 594 -3.14 -3.33 3.95
C TYR A 594 -3.66 -4.30 2.86
N TYR A 595 -3.27 -5.57 2.91
CA TYR A 595 -3.70 -6.60 1.96
C TYR A 595 -5.20 -6.98 2.06
N GLN A 596 -5.87 -6.59 3.15
CA GLN A 596 -7.31 -6.82 3.33
C GLN A 596 -8.15 -5.60 2.92
N LYS A 597 -7.50 -4.47 2.59
CA LYS A 597 -8.23 -3.29 2.14
C LYS A 597 -8.85 -3.56 0.78
N SER A 598 -10.14 -3.26 0.68
CA SER A 598 -10.82 -3.20 -0.60
C SER A 598 -10.40 -1.93 -1.33
N TYR A 599 -9.56 -2.06 -2.36
CA TYR A 599 -9.30 -0.96 -3.27
C TYR A 599 -10.39 -0.94 -4.33
N SER A 600 -11.12 0.16 -4.38
CA SER A 600 -12.04 0.46 -5.48
C SER A 600 -11.27 1.28 -6.51
N PHE A 601 -10.57 0.61 -7.42
CA PHE A 601 -10.00 1.27 -8.59
C PHE A 601 -11.14 1.57 -9.55
N ASP A 602 -11.29 2.82 -9.98
CA ASP A 602 -12.17 3.17 -11.09
C ASP A 602 -11.55 2.69 -12.42
N GLU A 603 -12.35 2.67 -13.48
CA GLU A 603 -11.90 2.21 -14.82
C GLU A 603 -10.71 3.05 -15.33
N THR A 604 -10.70 4.35 -15.02
CA THR A 604 -9.61 5.27 -15.36
C THR A 604 -8.32 4.84 -14.68
N SER A 605 -8.33 4.62 -13.36
CA SER A 605 -7.15 4.17 -12.62
C SER A 605 -6.64 2.83 -13.11
N LEU A 606 -7.53 1.86 -13.37
CA LEU A 606 -7.12 0.57 -13.91
C LEU A 606 -6.47 0.69 -15.29
N THR A 607 -6.95 1.60 -16.14
CA THR A 607 -6.35 1.88 -17.45
C THR A 607 -4.95 2.48 -17.28
N LEU A 608 -4.78 3.46 -16.39
CA LEU A 608 -3.48 4.07 -16.12
C LEU A 608 -2.48 3.09 -15.49
N ILE A 609 -2.95 2.19 -14.61
CA ILE A 609 -2.13 1.11 -14.05
C ILE A 609 -1.73 0.12 -15.16
N LYS A 610 -2.66 -0.24 -16.06
CA LYS A 610 -2.42 -1.12 -17.20
C LYS A 610 -1.37 -0.55 -18.16
N ASP A 611 -1.31 0.77 -18.33
CA ASP A 611 -0.29 1.42 -19.16
C ASP A 611 1.13 1.33 -18.57
N LYS A 612 1.24 1.24 -17.23
CA LYS A 612 2.51 1.17 -16.51
C LYS A 612 2.98 -0.28 -16.25
N LEU A 613 2.07 -1.25 -16.18
CA LEU A 613 2.39 -2.66 -15.94
C LEU A 613 2.40 -3.47 -17.24
N THR A 614 3.34 -4.41 -17.37
CA THR A 614 3.27 -5.37 -18.49
C THR A 614 1.98 -6.19 -18.39
N PRO A 615 1.41 -6.69 -19.52
CA PRO A 615 0.14 -7.42 -19.49
C PRO A 615 0.11 -8.58 -18.48
N LYS A 616 1.21 -9.33 -18.37
CA LYS A 616 1.35 -10.43 -17.40
C LYS A 616 1.32 -9.96 -15.94
N LEU A 617 1.96 -8.82 -15.65
CA LEU A 617 1.95 -8.23 -14.31
C LEU A 617 0.60 -7.58 -14.00
N MET A 618 -0.08 -7.01 -14.99
CA MET A 618 -1.44 -6.50 -14.81
C MET A 618 -2.43 -7.63 -14.50
N GLU A 619 -2.26 -8.80 -15.12
CA GLU A 619 -3.03 -9.99 -14.76
C GLU A 619 -2.77 -10.45 -13.33
N GLN A 620 -1.51 -10.42 -12.86
CA GLN A 620 -1.15 -10.68 -11.46
C GLN A 620 -1.84 -9.68 -10.54
N PHE A 621 -1.71 -8.39 -10.84
CA PHE A 621 -2.26 -7.28 -10.06
C PHE A 621 -3.77 -7.41 -9.90
N THR A 622 -4.47 -7.66 -11.00
CA THR A 622 -5.93 -7.83 -11.05
C THR A 622 -6.37 -9.05 -10.24
N TYR A 623 -5.63 -10.16 -10.34
CA TYR A 623 -5.91 -11.36 -9.59
C TYR A 623 -5.77 -11.15 -8.07
N GLU A 624 -4.70 -10.48 -7.64
CA GLU A 624 -4.44 -10.20 -6.23
C GLU A 624 -5.47 -9.26 -5.61
N TRP A 625 -5.78 -8.15 -6.28
CA TRP A 625 -6.65 -7.11 -5.74
C TRP A 625 -8.14 -7.34 -5.98
N ILE A 626 -8.53 -7.72 -7.19
CA ILE A 626 -9.94 -7.84 -7.59
C ILE A 626 -10.41 -9.30 -7.46
N GLY A 627 -9.51 -10.26 -7.63
CA GLY A 627 -9.82 -11.69 -7.54
C GLY A 627 -10.18 -12.32 -8.89
N LYS A 628 -10.41 -13.64 -8.85
CA LYS A 628 -10.56 -14.51 -10.03
C LYS A 628 -11.68 -14.13 -11.00
N ASN A 629 -12.78 -13.56 -10.52
CA ASN A 629 -13.99 -13.34 -11.32
C ASN A 629 -13.96 -12.07 -12.18
N SER A 630 -12.83 -11.36 -12.25
CA SER A 630 -12.72 -10.02 -12.83
C SER A 630 -12.28 -9.98 -14.29
N HIS A 631 -12.31 -11.12 -15.01
CA HIS A 631 -11.86 -11.22 -16.40
C HIS A 631 -12.51 -10.21 -17.36
N HIS A 632 -13.68 -9.67 -17.02
CA HIS A 632 -14.39 -8.69 -17.83
C HIS A 632 -13.80 -7.27 -17.79
N LEU A 633 -12.88 -6.96 -16.86
CA LEU A 633 -12.31 -5.61 -16.69
C LEU A 633 -11.02 -5.36 -17.48
N ILE A 634 -10.44 -6.40 -18.10
CA ILE A 634 -9.13 -6.31 -18.77
C ILE A 634 -9.25 -6.20 -20.31
N ILE A 635 -10.41 -6.61 -20.86
CA ILE A 635 -10.76 -6.51 -22.29
C ILE A 635 -11.37 -5.14 -22.53
#